data_AF-A0A1V4W830-F1
#
_entry.id   AF-A0A1V4W830-F1
#
_cell.length_a   1.000
_cell.length_b   1.000
_cell.length_c   1.000
_cell.angle_alpha   90.00
_cell.angle_beta   90.00
_cell.angle_gamma   90.00
#
_symmetry.space_group_name_H-M   'P 1'
#
loop_
_entity.id
_entity.type
_entity.pdbx_description
1 polymer ?
#
loop_
_entity_poly.entity_id
_entity_poly.type
_entity_poly.pdbx_seq_one_letter_code
_entity_poly.pdbx_strand_id
1 'polypeptide(L)'
;MSILPLNRTIPGQHVITKILNVILPLIGITLMLVYEYCNTSCSYLKGSFLGLDLKWVGIIYMAILLFNTFFGGESPVPRAGHVRTIMISAAVGVEFFLIGFQVVHNIYCPFCLAFSACIFVLFGINFASMNRWIMMASVLAGFLGIAFFFEGQVVPVFDL
;
A
#
# COMPACT_ATOMS: atom_id res chain seq x y z
N MET A 1 -12.30 0.07 -30.90
CA MET A 1 -10.97 -0.46 -30.52
C MET A 1 -11.18 -1.43 -29.37
N SER A 2 -11.37 -2.70 -29.73
CA SER A 2 -11.84 -3.76 -28.84
C SER A 2 -10.63 -4.44 -28.21
N ILE A 3 -10.33 -4.11 -26.95
CA ILE A 3 -9.38 -4.87 -26.16
C ILE A 3 -10.15 -6.03 -25.52
N LEU A 4 -9.78 -7.23 -25.93
CA LEU A 4 -10.18 -8.54 -25.43
C LEU A 4 -10.69 -8.53 -23.96
N PRO A 5 -11.86 -9.10 -23.64
CA PRO A 5 -12.16 -9.45 -22.27
C PRO A 5 -11.34 -10.70 -21.96
N LEU A 6 -10.17 -10.54 -21.35
CA LEU A 6 -9.44 -11.64 -20.72
C LEU A 6 -10.18 -12.08 -19.44
N ASN A 7 -11.48 -12.37 -19.54
CA ASN A 7 -12.29 -12.93 -18.48
C ASN A 7 -12.17 -14.46 -18.53
N ARG A 8 -10.95 -14.95 -18.35
CA ARG A 8 -10.73 -16.36 -18.05
C ARG A 8 -10.78 -16.47 -16.53
N THR A 9 -12.00 -16.55 -15.98
CA THR A 9 -12.21 -16.93 -14.59
C THR A 9 -11.72 -18.37 -14.43
N ILE A 10 -10.47 -18.53 -14.02
CA ILE A 10 -9.91 -19.84 -13.68
C ILE A 10 -10.65 -20.32 -12.43
N PRO A 11 -11.28 -21.52 -12.43
CA PRO A 11 -11.89 -22.06 -11.23
C PRO A 11 -10.82 -22.17 -10.12
N GLY A 12 -10.93 -21.34 -9.09
CA GLY A 12 -9.93 -21.16 -8.03
C GLY A 12 -9.35 -19.74 -7.88
N GLN A 13 -9.53 -18.85 -8.87
CA GLN A 13 -9.02 -17.48 -8.81
C GLN A 13 -9.58 -16.67 -7.64
N HIS A 14 -10.86 -16.88 -7.29
CA HIS A 14 -11.48 -16.24 -6.11
C HIS A 14 -10.80 -16.64 -4.79
N VAL A 15 -10.38 -17.90 -4.68
CA VAL A 15 -9.71 -18.42 -3.47
C VAL A 15 -8.30 -17.82 -3.35
N ILE A 16 -7.55 -17.78 -4.46
CA ILE A 16 -6.19 -17.23 -4.50
C ILE A 16 -6.20 -15.74 -4.14
N THR A 17 -7.09 -14.94 -4.75
CA THR A 17 -7.18 -13.50 -4.43
C THR A 17 -7.55 -13.29 -2.96
N LYS A 18 -8.47 -14.09 -2.41
CA LYS A 18 -8.85 -13.99 -0.99
C LYS A 18 -7.69 -14.33 -0.05
N ILE A 19 -6.92 -15.38 -0.35
CA ILE A 19 -5.72 -15.76 0.39
C ILE A 19 -4.67 -14.64 0.33
N LEU A 20 -4.38 -14.11 -0.85
CA LEU A 20 -3.39 -13.03 -1.02
C LEU A 20 -3.81 -11.74 -0.31
N ASN A 21 -5.12 -11.42 -0.31
CA ASN A 21 -5.66 -10.29 0.44
C ASN A 21 -5.53 -10.42 1.97
N VAL A 22 -5.25 -11.62 2.48
CA VAL A 22 -4.96 -11.87 3.90
C VAL A 22 -3.46 -11.92 4.16
N ILE A 23 -2.72 -12.69 3.36
CA ILE A 23 -1.29 -12.91 3.55
C ILE A 23 -0.48 -11.63 3.33
N LEU A 24 -0.78 -10.86 2.27
CA LEU A 24 0.01 -9.66 1.97
C LEU A 24 -0.09 -8.58 3.05
N PRO A 25 -1.27 -8.28 3.62
CA PRO A 25 -1.34 -7.38 4.76
C PRO A 25 -0.63 -7.90 6.01
N LEU A 26 -0.67 -9.21 6.29
CA LEU A 26 0.09 -9.80 7.41
C LEU A 26 1.62 -9.65 7.20
N ILE A 27 2.10 -9.89 5.99
CA ILE A 27 3.50 -9.65 5.62
C ILE A 27 3.81 -8.15 5.78
N GLY A 28 2.95 -7.27 5.28
CA GLY A 28 3.09 -5.82 5.41
C GLY A 28 3.25 -5.37 6.85
N ILE A 29 2.37 -5.82 7.76
CA ILE A 29 2.47 -5.52 9.20
C ILE A 29 3.79 -6.04 9.76
N THR A 30 4.17 -7.27 9.42
CA THR A 30 5.42 -7.88 9.88
C THR A 30 6.63 -7.08 9.43
N LEU A 31 6.67 -6.63 8.16
CA LEU A 31 7.73 -5.77 7.64
C LEU A 31 7.83 -4.46 8.43
N MET A 32 6.69 -3.84 8.74
CA MET A 32 6.66 -2.59 9.50
C MET A 32 7.11 -2.75 10.97
N LEU A 33 6.95 -3.94 11.56
CA LEU A 33 7.48 -4.25 12.90
C LEU A 33 8.99 -4.54 12.87
N VAL A 34 9.45 -5.23 11.83
CA VAL A 34 10.87 -5.62 11.70
C VAL A 34 11.75 -4.43 11.33
N TYR A 35 11.24 -3.43 10.59
CA TYR A 35 12.07 -2.29 10.16
C TYR A 35 12.59 -1.44 11.33
N GLU A 36 11.93 -1.45 12.49
CA GLU A 36 12.38 -0.73 13.69
C GLU A 36 13.71 -1.26 14.24
N TYR A 37 14.00 -2.54 14.00
CA TYR A 37 15.27 -3.16 14.35
C TYR A 37 16.38 -2.89 13.32
N CYS A 38 16.07 -2.16 12.23
CA CYS A 38 17.03 -1.85 11.18
C CYS A 38 17.78 -0.53 11.47
N ASN A 39 19.03 -0.65 11.95
CA ASN A 39 19.91 0.48 12.27
C ASN A 39 20.64 1.10 11.06
N THR A 40 20.16 0.89 9.83
CA THR A 40 20.88 1.26 8.59
C THR A 40 20.07 2.23 7.73
N SER A 41 19.99 2.02 6.41
CA SER A 41 19.34 2.91 5.43
C SER A 41 17.88 3.23 5.72
N CYS A 42 17.21 2.45 6.58
CA CYS A 42 15.83 2.68 6.98
C CYS A 42 15.66 3.81 8.03
N SER A 43 16.74 4.26 8.69
CA SER A 43 16.71 5.48 9.54
C SER A 43 16.36 6.73 8.73
N TYR A 44 16.85 6.85 7.50
CA TYR A 44 16.57 7.98 6.60
C TYR A 44 15.12 8.01 6.08
N LEU A 45 14.38 6.89 6.19
CA LEU A 45 12.98 6.78 5.80
C LEU A 45 12.02 6.75 7.00
N LYS A 46 12.51 7.01 8.22
CA LYS A 46 11.69 7.38 9.39
C LYS A 46 11.15 8.81 9.19
N GLY A 47 10.38 9.02 8.13
CA GLY A 47 9.64 10.25 7.90
C GLY A 47 8.32 10.25 8.67
N SER A 48 7.77 11.44 8.85
CA SER A 48 6.44 11.63 9.43
C SER A 48 5.45 12.06 8.34
N PHE A 49 4.23 11.54 8.42
CA PHE A 49 3.08 12.00 7.66
C PHE A 49 2.12 12.67 8.65
N LEU A 50 1.93 13.99 8.52
CA LEU A 50 1.12 14.77 9.47
C LEU A 50 1.58 14.65 10.94
N GLY A 51 2.89 14.51 11.18
CA GLY A 51 3.45 14.32 12.52
C GLY A 51 3.28 12.91 13.10
N LEU A 52 2.73 11.96 12.35
CA LEU A 52 2.69 10.54 12.68
C LEU A 52 3.80 9.79 11.94
N ASP A 53 4.55 8.93 12.62
CA ASP A 53 5.55 8.11 11.93
C ASP A 53 4.90 7.29 10.83
N LEU A 54 5.54 7.26 9.66
CA LEU A 54 5.12 6.40 8.53
C LEU A 54 4.95 4.93 8.95
N LYS A 55 5.68 4.50 9.99
CA LYS A 55 5.52 3.20 10.67
C LYS A 55 4.07 2.92 11.03
N TRP A 56 3.52 3.77 11.89
CA TRP A 56 2.20 3.59 12.45
C TRP A 56 1.14 3.72 11.38
N VAL A 57 1.33 4.65 10.44
CA VAL A 57 0.45 4.82 9.28
C VAL A 57 0.40 3.51 8.47
N GLY A 58 1.54 2.90 8.15
CA GLY A 58 1.62 1.64 7.41
C GLY A 58 0.98 0.46 8.16
N ILE A 59 1.22 0.33 9.47
CA ILE A 59 0.64 -0.73 10.31
C ILE A 59 -0.88 -0.60 10.38
N ILE A 60 -1.38 0.60 10.71
CA ILE A 60 -2.82 0.87 10.80
C ILE A 60 -3.48 0.62 9.45
N TYR A 61 -2.85 1.07 8.37
CA TYR A 61 -3.36 0.87 7.02
C TYR A 61 -3.50 -0.61 6.67
N MET A 62 -2.45 -1.42 6.88
CA MET A 62 -2.50 -2.86 6.59
C MET A 62 -3.48 -3.60 7.52
N ALA A 63 -3.58 -3.20 8.79
CA ALA A 63 -4.56 -3.74 9.72
C ALA A 63 -6.00 -3.47 9.26
N ILE A 64 -6.28 -2.26 8.76
CA ILE A 64 -7.61 -1.92 8.21
C ILE A 64 -7.89 -2.73 6.93
N LEU A 65 -6.91 -2.90 6.03
CA LEU A 65 -7.10 -3.75 4.84
C LEU A 65 -7.38 -5.22 5.21
N LEU A 66 -6.67 -5.74 6.21
CA LEU A 66 -6.87 -7.09 6.73
C LEU A 66 -8.27 -7.22 7.35
N PHE A 67 -8.66 -6.26 8.19
CA PHE A 67 -9.99 -6.20 8.79
C PHE A 67 -11.09 -6.15 7.73
N ASN A 68 -10.96 -5.30 6.70
CA ASN A 68 -11.91 -5.23 5.59
C ASN A 68 -12.00 -6.55 4.82
N THR A 69 -10.94 -7.37 4.82
CA THR A 69 -10.96 -8.68 4.15
C THR A 69 -11.75 -9.72 4.96
N PHE A 70 -11.66 -9.69 6.29
CA PHE A 70 -12.44 -10.58 7.16
C PHE A 70 -13.89 -10.16 7.34
N PHE A 71 -14.13 -8.86 7.57
CA PHE A 71 -15.46 -8.31 7.90
C PHE A 71 -16.22 -7.82 6.67
N GLY A 72 -15.54 -7.54 5.55
CA GLY A 72 -16.17 -7.13 4.29
C GLY A 72 -16.64 -8.30 3.42
N GLY A 73 -16.71 -9.52 3.98
CA GLY A 73 -17.13 -10.74 3.29
C GLY A 73 -18.42 -10.54 2.50
N GLU A 74 -18.32 -10.71 1.17
CA GLU A 74 -19.40 -10.79 0.17
C GLU A 74 -20.63 -9.95 0.47
N SER A 75 -20.42 -8.75 0.99
CA SER A 75 -21.52 -7.88 1.32
C SER A 75 -22.10 -7.39 -0.02
N PRO A 76 -23.42 -7.54 -0.28
CA PRO A 76 -24.06 -7.11 -1.53
C PRO A 76 -24.14 -5.58 -1.66
N VAL A 77 -23.31 -4.87 -0.89
CA VAL A 77 -23.27 -3.43 -0.77
C VAL A 77 -22.12 -2.92 -1.64
N PRO A 78 -22.39 -2.16 -2.71
CA PRO A 78 -21.37 -1.60 -3.60
C PRO A 78 -20.25 -0.84 -2.86
N ARG A 79 -20.55 -0.28 -1.67
CA ARG A 79 -19.63 0.55 -0.87
C ARG A 79 -18.39 -0.17 -0.36
N ALA A 80 -18.45 -1.44 0.04
CA ALA A 80 -17.29 -2.14 0.59
C ALA A 80 -16.16 -2.32 -0.45
N GLY A 81 -16.54 -2.60 -1.71
CA GLY A 81 -15.61 -2.63 -2.83
C GLY A 81 -14.99 -1.27 -3.15
N HIS A 82 -15.74 -0.19 -2.95
CA HIS A 82 -15.26 1.18 -3.18
C HIS A 82 -14.22 1.59 -2.13
N VAL A 83 -14.47 1.33 -0.84
CA VAL A 83 -13.50 1.65 0.24
C VAL A 83 -12.18 0.94 -0.01
N ARG A 84 -12.23 -0.34 -0.33
CA ARG A 84 -11.04 -1.13 -0.61
C ARG A 84 -10.29 -0.65 -1.85
N THR A 85 -11.03 -0.28 -2.90
CA THR A 85 -10.44 0.34 -4.10
C THR A 85 -9.73 1.63 -3.73
N ILE A 86 -10.39 2.53 -3.00
CA ILE A 86 -9.83 3.82 -2.57
C ILE A 86 -8.56 3.61 -1.76
N MET A 87 -8.61 2.73 -0.76
CA MET A 87 -7.45 2.45 0.08
C MET A 87 -6.26 1.95 -0.73
N ILE A 88 -6.42 0.85 -1.50
CA ILE A 88 -5.31 0.21 -2.21
C ILE A 88 -4.73 1.15 -3.28
N SER A 89 -5.60 1.86 -4.01
CA SER A 89 -5.17 2.80 -5.04
C SER A 89 -4.49 4.05 -4.45
N ALA A 90 -4.99 4.60 -3.35
CA ALA A 90 -4.30 5.70 -2.66
C ALA A 90 -2.92 5.27 -2.16
N ALA A 91 -2.79 4.07 -1.59
CA ALA A 91 -1.49 3.56 -1.17
C ALA A 91 -0.51 3.40 -2.35
N VAL A 92 -0.98 2.97 -3.53
CA VAL A 92 -0.12 2.95 -4.73
C VAL A 92 0.46 4.34 -5.05
N GLY A 93 -0.37 5.39 -4.96
CA GLY A 93 0.11 6.76 -5.15
C GLY A 93 1.16 7.19 -4.12
N VAL A 94 0.95 6.81 -2.85
CA VAL A 94 1.88 7.08 -1.75
C VAL A 94 3.21 6.34 -1.96
N GLU A 95 3.17 5.03 -2.17
CA GLU A 95 4.36 4.19 -2.37
C GLU A 95 5.15 4.63 -3.61
N PHE A 96 4.47 5.04 -4.69
CA PHE A 96 5.15 5.56 -5.88
C PHE A 96 5.97 6.82 -5.58
N PHE A 97 5.44 7.75 -4.78
CA PHE A 97 6.18 8.94 -4.35
C PHE A 97 7.37 8.55 -3.46
N LEU A 98 7.18 7.64 -2.50
CA LEU A 98 8.24 7.22 -1.58
C LEU A 98 9.39 6.48 -2.29
N ILE A 99 9.08 5.67 -3.31
CA ILE A 99 10.11 5.07 -4.18
C ILE A 99 10.85 6.18 -4.95
N GLY A 100 10.13 7.17 -5.47
CA GLY A 100 10.75 8.33 -6.12
C GLY A 100 11.73 9.06 -5.21
N PHE A 101 11.35 9.29 -3.94
CA PHE A 101 12.21 9.88 -2.93
C PHE A 101 13.49 9.06 -2.69
N GLN A 102 13.36 7.73 -2.57
CA GLN A 102 14.50 6.82 -2.42
C GLN A 102 15.47 6.88 -3.61
N VAL A 103 14.93 6.95 -4.84
CA VAL A 103 15.74 7.05 -6.07
C VAL A 103 16.47 8.40 -6.15
N VAL A 104 15.79 9.51 -5.84
CA VAL A 104 16.38 10.85 -5.89
C VAL A 104 17.52 10.98 -4.88
N HIS A 105 17.34 10.45 -3.66
CA HIS A 105 18.32 10.55 -2.59
C HIS A 105 19.34 9.41 -2.57
N ASN A 106 19.26 8.42 -3.49
CA ASN A 106 20.13 7.24 -3.56
C ASN A 106 20.20 6.43 -2.25
N ILE A 107 19.09 6.40 -1.50
CA ILE A 107 18.97 5.66 -0.24
C ILE A 107 17.82 4.68 -0.39
N TYR A 108 18.14 3.39 -0.40
CA TYR A 108 17.17 2.31 -0.59
C TYR A 108 16.95 1.57 0.72
N CYS A 109 15.72 1.55 1.24
CA CYS A 109 15.36 0.68 2.35
C CYS A 109 14.70 -0.59 1.78
N PRO A 110 15.31 -1.78 1.93
CA PRO A 110 14.76 -3.02 1.38
C PRO A 110 13.39 -3.37 1.97
N PHE A 111 13.13 -3.00 3.24
CA PHE A 111 11.83 -3.21 3.88
C PHE A 111 10.73 -2.33 3.28
N CYS A 112 11.02 -1.04 3.02
CA CYS A 112 10.08 -0.14 2.34
C CYS A 112 9.77 -0.65 0.93
N LEU A 113 10.79 -1.05 0.16
CA LEU A 113 10.58 -1.61 -1.18
C LEU A 113 9.77 -2.91 -1.15
N ALA A 114 9.99 -3.79 -0.16
CA ALA A 114 9.19 -4.99 0.03
C ALA A 114 7.73 -4.67 0.39
N PHE A 115 7.50 -3.65 1.22
CA PHE A 115 6.16 -3.15 1.55
C PHE A 115 5.45 -2.57 0.31
N SER A 116 6.15 -1.73 -0.47
CA SER A 116 5.62 -1.22 -1.74
C SER A 116 5.27 -2.37 -2.69
N ALA A 117 6.13 -3.39 -2.81
CA ALA A 117 5.84 -4.57 -3.62
C ALA A 117 4.56 -5.29 -3.17
N CYS A 118 4.34 -5.43 -1.86
CA CYS A 118 3.08 -5.98 -1.33
C CYS A 118 1.87 -5.15 -1.77
N ILE A 119 1.95 -3.82 -1.71
CA ILE A 119 0.88 -2.91 -2.17
C ILE A 119 0.64 -3.04 -3.67
N PHE A 120 1.68 -3.06 -4.51
CA PHE A 120 1.54 -3.20 -5.96
C PHE A 120 0.93 -4.55 -6.35
N VAL A 121 1.31 -5.64 -5.67
CA VAL A 121 0.70 -6.96 -5.89
C VAL A 121 -0.77 -6.94 -5.47
N LEU A 122 -1.11 -6.37 -4.30
CA LEU A 122 -2.49 -6.19 -3.86
C LEU A 122 -3.32 -5.37 -4.86
N PHE A 123 -2.74 -4.32 -5.43
CA PHE A 123 -3.38 -3.52 -6.47
C PHE A 123 -3.60 -4.35 -7.73
N GLY A 124 -2.58 -5.03 -8.23
CA GLY A 124 -2.65 -5.85 -9.45
C GLY A 124 -3.70 -6.95 -9.38
N ILE A 125 -3.76 -7.71 -8.28
CA ILE A 125 -4.74 -8.81 -8.14
C ILE A 125 -6.19 -8.31 -8.00
N ASN A 126 -6.39 -7.07 -7.54
CA ASN A 126 -7.71 -6.47 -7.40
C ASN A 126 -8.07 -5.51 -8.55
N PHE A 127 -7.13 -5.20 -9.44
CA PHE A 127 -7.26 -4.20 -10.50
C PHE A 127 -8.47 -4.45 -11.42
N ALA A 128 -8.69 -5.71 -11.80
CA ALA A 128 -9.79 -6.08 -12.71
C ALA A 128 -11.19 -5.77 -12.14
N SER A 129 -11.32 -5.76 -10.81
CA SER A 129 -12.59 -5.46 -10.12
C SER A 129 -12.74 -3.99 -9.72
N MET A 130 -11.71 -3.16 -9.92
CA MET A 130 -11.71 -1.77 -9.48
C MET A 130 -12.40 -0.85 -10.50
N ASN A 131 -13.19 0.10 -10.00
CA ASN A 131 -13.70 1.18 -10.82
C ASN A 131 -12.55 2.11 -11.23
N ARG A 132 -12.33 2.26 -12.54
CA ARG A 132 -11.23 3.05 -13.12
C ARG A 132 -11.21 4.51 -12.66
N TRP A 133 -12.37 5.14 -12.53
CA TRP A 133 -12.46 6.55 -12.13
C TRP A 133 -12.03 6.75 -10.67
N ILE A 134 -12.54 5.90 -9.77
CA ILE A 134 -12.21 5.96 -8.35
C ILE A 134 -10.74 5.61 -8.15
N MET A 135 -10.26 4.57 -8.81
CA MET A 135 -8.86 4.18 -8.80
C MET A 135 -7.94 5.34 -9.19
N MET A 136 -8.17 5.99 -10.34
CA MET A 136 -7.34 7.11 -10.78
C MET A 136 -7.40 8.31 -9.83
N ALA A 137 -8.60 8.66 -9.37
CA ALA A 137 -8.79 9.76 -8.42
C ALA A 137 -8.08 9.48 -7.09
N SER A 138 -8.15 8.25 -6.59
CA SER A 138 -7.53 7.85 -5.34
C SER A 138 -6.01 7.70 -5.44
N VAL A 139 -5.45 7.18 -6.54
CA VAL A 139 -3.99 7.21 -6.79
C VAL A 139 -3.49 8.65 -6.73
N LEU A 140 -4.15 9.55 -7.45
CA LEU A 140 -3.76 10.96 -7.50
C LEU A 140 -3.89 11.62 -6.12
N ALA A 141 -4.97 11.33 -5.39
CA ALA A 141 -5.17 11.84 -4.04
C ALA A 141 -4.10 11.33 -3.05
N GLY A 142 -3.72 10.05 -3.14
CA GLY A 142 -2.64 9.48 -2.33
C GLY A 142 -1.29 10.12 -2.65
N PHE A 143 -0.96 10.25 -3.92
CA PHE A 143 0.27 10.89 -4.39
C PHE A 143 0.36 12.36 -3.96
N LEU A 144 -0.69 13.15 -4.19
CA LEU A 144 -0.70 14.56 -3.77
C LEU A 144 -0.70 14.67 -2.24
N GLY A 145 -1.47 13.83 -1.55
CA GLY A 145 -1.52 13.81 -0.10
C GLY A 145 -0.14 13.61 0.50
N ILE A 146 0.61 12.60 0.07
CA ILE A 146 1.99 12.43 0.56
C ILE A 146 2.89 13.57 0.09
N ALA A 147 2.78 14.05 -1.14
CA ALA A 147 3.63 15.13 -1.64
C ALA A 147 3.50 16.45 -0.84
N PHE A 148 2.31 16.76 -0.31
CA PHE A 148 2.08 17.97 0.48
C PHE A 148 2.38 17.81 1.97
N PHE A 149 2.17 16.62 2.55
CA PHE A 149 2.21 16.41 4.00
C PHE A 149 3.37 15.53 4.49
N PHE A 150 4.22 15.06 3.58
CA PHE A 150 5.39 14.26 3.94
C PHE A 150 6.54 15.14 4.40
N GLU A 151 6.95 14.93 5.65
CA GLU A 151 8.16 15.50 6.22
C GLU A 151 9.25 14.42 6.21
N GLY A 152 9.98 14.35 5.10
CA GLY A 152 11.13 13.46 4.95
C GLY A 152 12.39 14.08 5.55
N GLN A 153 13.14 13.32 6.34
CA GLN A 153 14.42 13.77 6.90
C GLN A 153 15.58 13.28 6.02
N VAL A 154 16.41 14.21 5.54
CA VAL A 154 17.65 13.89 4.80
C VAL A 154 18.86 13.65 5.72
N VAL A 155 18.66 13.79 7.04
CA VAL A 155 19.68 13.63 8.08
C VAL A 155 19.23 12.48 8.99
N PRO A 156 20.08 11.49 9.30
CA PRO A 156 19.66 10.36 10.12
C PRO A 156 19.37 10.84 11.55
N VAL A 157 18.17 10.59 12.04
CA VAL A 157 17.87 10.74 13.47
C VAL A 157 18.28 9.45 14.16
N PHE A 158 19.32 9.56 14.98
CA PHE A 158 19.70 8.52 15.91
C PHE A 158 18.88 8.74 17.18
N ASP A 159 18.00 7.79 17.51
CA ASP A 159 17.40 7.73 18.84
C ASP A 159 18.53 7.32 19.80
N LEU A 160 19.06 8.30 20.54
CA LEU A 160 20.20 8.17 21.45
C LEU A 160 19.75 7.87 22.88
#